data_AF-A0A2G8Y2F1-F1
#
_entry.id   AF-A0A2G8Y2F1-F1
#
_cell.length_a   1.000
_cell.length_b   1.000
_cell.length_c   1.000
_cell.angle_alpha   90.00
_cell.angle_beta   90.00
_cell.angle_gamma   90.00
#
_symmetry.space_group_name_H-M   'P 1'
#
loop_
_entity.id
_entity.type
_entity.pdbx_description
1 polymer ?
#
loop_
_entity_poly.entity_id
_entity_poly.type
_entity_poly.pdbx_seq_one_letter_code
_entity_poly.pdbx_strand_id
1 'polypeptide(L)'
;MARTGNMQQRLGGFNSKARKLMAVCMSGILLLSSGQGLADPLQEGLQSRSKASSVVSSQLDVTGTHAKCEFSTSTTDAATAVSKRSLTLSKGSLTATLECTAKDNGTISSIPAALAGKVCVTRLKDTGTQCKFGGSGDATVSVEVPLKDVLGTTSDVQWTDNNKEQKASQPQMWTLKLNEEDLPISDKTFDVGCTYTATTKPPANPPVCKLTVNVEARASSVADNVVTCSYGADSNSQDLKVDMTTARNTVTIDCGSEGTLNPTADSAQYCNPQNKLLQDCKKKF
;
A
#
# COMPACT_ATOMS: atom_id res chain seq x y z
N MET A 1 62.59 27.60 -20.50
CA MET A 1 63.62 26.54 -20.37
C MET A 1 63.01 25.49 -19.44
N ALA A 2 62.57 24.32 -19.91
CA ALA A 2 63.38 23.18 -20.41
C ALA A 2 64.38 22.74 -19.31
N ARG A 3 64.48 21.50 -18.84
CA ARG A 3 64.31 20.14 -19.39
C ARG A 3 64.12 19.16 -18.21
N THR A 4 63.34 18.08 -18.26
CA THR A 4 63.51 16.78 -18.96
C THR A 4 64.46 15.79 -18.28
N GLY A 5 64.04 14.52 -18.19
CA GLY A 5 64.87 13.34 -17.84
C GLY A 5 64.12 12.35 -16.92
N ASN A 6 63.21 11.47 -17.36
CA ASN A 6 63.37 10.28 -18.24
C ASN A 6 64.31 9.21 -17.59
N MET A 7 64.12 7.88 -17.65
CA MET A 7 63.21 7.01 -18.41
C MET A 7 63.42 5.54 -17.96
N GLN A 8 62.56 4.64 -18.48
CA GLN A 8 62.87 3.27 -18.97
C GLN A 8 62.94 2.09 -17.96
N GLN A 9 62.43 0.86 -18.23
CA GLN A 9 61.74 0.17 -19.36
C GLN A 9 61.52 -1.31 -18.89
N ARG A 10 60.57 -2.17 -19.29
CA ARG A 10 60.36 -2.92 -20.58
C ARG A 10 59.34 -4.06 -20.27
N LEU A 11 58.27 -4.23 -21.05
CA LEU A 11 58.04 -5.19 -22.17
C LEU A 11 57.54 -6.60 -21.78
N GLY A 12 56.52 -7.08 -22.50
CA GLY A 12 56.32 -8.51 -22.79
C GLY A 12 54.86 -8.93 -23.03
N GLY A 13 54.36 -8.81 -24.26
CA GLY A 13 53.17 -9.55 -24.73
C GLY A 13 53.57 -10.78 -25.56
N PHE A 14 52.65 -11.71 -25.81
CA PHE A 14 52.31 -12.29 -27.13
C PHE A 14 51.24 -13.39 -27.05
N ASN A 15 50.45 -13.46 -28.13
CA ASN A 15 49.34 -14.36 -28.46
C ASN A 15 49.74 -15.84 -28.65
N SER A 16 48.74 -16.75 -28.71
CA SER A 16 48.68 -17.74 -29.82
C SER A 16 47.31 -18.42 -29.99
N LYS A 17 46.89 -18.54 -31.26
CA LYS A 17 45.79 -19.36 -31.81
C LYS A 17 46.33 -20.74 -32.22
N ALA A 18 45.50 -21.80 -32.16
CA ALA A 18 45.66 -23.02 -32.95
C ALA A 18 44.38 -23.87 -32.85
N ARG A 19 43.91 -24.67 -33.82
CA ARG A 19 44.09 -24.79 -35.28
C ARG A 19 43.02 -25.81 -35.71
N LYS A 20 42.46 -25.65 -36.92
CA LYS A 20 41.61 -26.65 -37.59
C LYS A 20 42.38 -27.95 -37.86
N LEU A 21 41.71 -29.09 -37.77
CA LEU A 21 42.05 -30.32 -38.48
C LEU A 21 40.79 -30.92 -39.12
N MET A 22 40.83 -31.03 -40.44
CA MET A 22 39.93 -31.85 -41.26
C MET A 22 40.55 -33.24 -41.39
N ALA A 23 39.74 -34.29 -41.35
CA ALA A 23 40.10 -35.61 -41.86
C ALA A 23 38.91 -36.20 -42.63
N VAL A 24 39.19 -36.57 -43.88
CA VAL A 24 38.34 -37.27 -44.85
C VAL A 24 38.89 -38.70 -44.98
N CYS A 25 38.02 -39.72 -44.97
CA CYS A 25 38.22 -41.05 -45.57
C CYS A 25 36.84 -41.73 -45.67
N MET A 26 36.26 -41.87 -46.87
CA MET A 26 36.34 -43.01 -47.81
C MET A 26 35.49 -44.23 -47.42
N SER A 27 34.38 -44.37 -48.17
CA SER A 27 33.93 -45.59 -48.86
C SER A 27 33.68 -46.88 -48.06
N GLY A 28 32.41 -47.26 -47.96
CA GLY A 28 31.97 -48.63 -47.71
C GLY A 28 30.58 -48.85 -48.29
N ILE A 29 30.52 -49.36 -49.53
CA ILE A 29 29.29 -49.91 -50.12
C ILE A 29 29.18 -51.36 -49.66
N LEU A 30 28.06 -51.72 -49.03
CA LEU A 30 27.57 -53.08 -48.94
C LEU A 30 26.08 -53.08 -49.32
N LEU A 31 25.81 -53.85 -50.37
CA LEU A 31 24.53 -54.13 -51.00
C LEU A 31 23.75 -55.20 -50.22
N LEU A 32 22.41 -55.19 -50.43
CA LEU A 32 21.41 -56.25 -50.18
C LEU A 32 20.94 -56.32 -48.70
N SER A 33 19.65 -56.32 -48.36
CA SER A 33 18.48 -56.92 -49.03
C SER A 33 17.19 -56.25 -48.55
N SER A 34 16.22 -56.13 -49.47
CA SER A 34 14.83 -55.76 -49.23
C SER A 34 14.10 -56.75 -48.33
N GLY A 35 13.52 -56.25 -47.23
CA GLY A 35 12.48 -56.92 -46.46
C GLY A 35 11.43 -55.88 -46.04
N GLN A 36 10.31 -55.83 -46.75
CA GLN A 36 9.11 -55.13 -46.30
C GLN A 36 8.34 -56.04 -45.36
N GLY A 37 7.99 -55.55 -44.17
CA GLY A 37 7.15 -56.30 -43.25
C GLY A 37 6.99 -55.60 -41.90
N LEU A 38 5.93 -54.79 -41.80
CA LEU A 38 5.21 -54.40 -40.59
C LEU A 38 6.02 -53.72 -39.46
N ALA A 39 5.93 -52.39 -39.39
CA ALA A 39 6.14 -51.66 -38.15
C ALA A 39 4.95 -50.72 -37.96
N ASP A 40 4.03 -51.16 -37.10
CA ASP A 40 3.12 -50.32 -36.35
C ASP A 40 3.95 -49.44 -35.40
N PRO A 41 3.86 -48.10 -35.45
CA PRO A 41 4.24 -47.28 -34.32
C PRO A 41 2.96 -46.85 -33.60
N LEU A 42 2.69 -47.52 -32.48
CA LEU A 42 1.98 -46.94 -31.35
C LEU A 42 2.70 -45.65 -30.93
N GLN A 43 2.33 -44.55 -31.57
CA GLN A 43 2.65 -43.22 -31.08
C GLN A 43 1.61 -42.91 -30.01
N GLU A 44 1.91 -43.35 -28.79
CA GLU A 44 1.31 -42.81 -27.58
C GLU A 44 1.64 -41.32 -27.53
N GLY A 45 0.79 -40.52 -28.16
CA GLY A 45 0.65 -39.12 -27.90
C GLY A 45 0.18 -38.98 -26.45
N LEU A 46 1.14 -38.89 -25.54
CA LEU A 46 0.94 -38.24 -24.24
C LEU A 46 0.53 -36.80 -24.54
N GLN A 47 -0.78 -36.61 -24.77
CA GLN A 47 -1.44 -35.35 -24.60
C GLN A 47 -1.21 -34.97 -23.14
N SER A 48 -0.14 -34.22 -22.90
CA SER A 48 -0.02 -33.35 -21.76
C SER A 48 -1.14 -32.33 -21.88
N ARG A 49 -2.34 -32.75 -21.48
CA ARG A 49 -3.45 -31.89 -21.17
C ARG A 49 -2.92 -31.02 -20.04
N SER A 50 -2.34 -29.87 -20.39
CA SER A 50 -2.07 -28.81 -19.44
C SER A 50 -3.42 -28.53 -18.80
N LYS A 51 -3.62 -29.07 -17.59
CA LYS A 51 -4.72 -28.65 -16.74
C LYS A 51 -4.46 -27.17 -16.55
N ALA A 52 -5.23 -26.33 -17.24
CA ALA A 52 -5.29 -24.91 -16.94
C ALA A 52 -5.56 -24.82 -15.44
N SER A 53 -4.54 -24.44 -14.68
CA SER A 53 -4.66 -24.32 -13.24
C SER A 53 -5.50 -23.06 -13.05
N SER A 54 -6.77 -23.22 -12.68
CA SER A 54 -7.63 -22.09 -12.36
C SER A 54 -6.99 -21.29 -11.23
N VAL A 55 -6.60 -20.04 -11.48
CA VAL A 55 -6.03 -19.14 -10.48
C VAL A 55 -7.10 -18.12 -10.11
N VAL A 56 -7.35 -17.94 -8.81
CA VAL A 56 -8.31 -16.93 -8.36
C VAL A 56 -7.67 -15.56 -8.43
N SER A 57 -8.31 -14.60 -9.10
CA SER A 57 -7.89 -13.20 -9.20
C SER A 57 -8.71 -12.32 -8.26
N SER A 58 -8.16 -11.14 -7.94
CA SER A 58 -8.87 -10.06 -7.25
C SER A 58 -9.00 -8.83 -8.14
N GLN A 59 -10.15 -8.16 -8.07
CA GLN A 59 -10.38 -6.86 -8.68
C GLN A 59 -10.92 -5.91 -7.62
N LEU A 60 -10.30 -4.74 -7.49
CA LEU A 60 -10.71 -3.70 -6.55
C LEU A 60 -11.07 -2.44 -7.33
N ASP A 61 -12.34 -2.05 -7.24
CA ASP A 61 -12.90 -0.84 -7.83
C ASP A 61 -13.30 0.14 -6.72
N VAL A 62 -13.12 1.43 -6.97
CA VAL A 62 -13.44 2.50 -6.02
C VAL A 62 -14.26 3.58 -6.73
N THR A 63 -15.42 3.91 -6.16
CA THR A 63 -16.28 5.01 -6.60
C THR A 63 -16.58 5.91 -5.39
N GLY A 64 -16.04 7.13 -5.39
CA GLY A 64 -16.10 8.00 -4.21
C GLY A 64 -15.43 7.32 -3.00
N THR A 65 -16.21 7.09 -1.95
CA THR A 65 -15.77 6.39 -0.73
C THR A 65 -16.31 4.97 -0.60
N HIS A 66 -16.89 4.42 -1.69
CA HIS A 66 -17.27 3.02 -1.77
C HIS A 66 -16.22 2.22 -2.55
N ALA A 67 -15.66 1.21 -1.90
CA ALA A 67 -14.72 0.27 -2.47
C ALA A 67 -15.35 -1.12 -2.58
N LYS A 68 -15.29 -1.71 -3.77
CA LYS A 68 -15.78 -3.05 -4.05
C LYS A 68 -14.65 -3.96 -4.51
N CYS A 69 -14.40 -5.01 -3.74
CA CYS A 69 -13.48 -6.07 -4.04
C CYS A 69 -14.25 -7.30 -4.54
N GLU A 70 -13.92 -7.77 -5.74
CA GLU A 70 -14.49 -8.98 -6.32
C GLU A 70 -13.42 -10.04 -6.55
N PHE A 71 -13.66 -11.26 -6.06
CA PHE A 71 -12.83 -12.43 -6.28
C PHE A 71 -13.47 -13.38 -7.30
N SER A 72 -12.70 -13.82 -8.29
CA SER A 72 -13.18 -14.72 -9.34
C SER A 72 -12.10 -15.67 -9.83
N THR A 73 -12.44 -16.90 -10.17
CA THR A 73 -11.52 -17.78 -10.91
C THR A 73 -11.23 -17.23 -12.31
N SER A 74 -9.96 -17.03 -12.63
CA SER A 74 -9.48 -16.74 -13.97
C SER A 74 -8.91 -18.01 -14.62
N THR A 75 -9.23 -18.22 -15.89
CA THR A 75 -8.65 -19.28 -16.73
C THR A 75 -7.50 -18.78 -17.60
N THR A 76 -7.15 -17.49 -17.52
CA THR A 76 -6.06 -16.87 -18.26
C THR A 76 -4.87 -16.58 -17.36
N ASP A 77 -3.66 -16.63 -17.94
CA ASP A 77 -2.38 -16.38 -17.26
C ASP A 77 -2.23 -14.96 -16.66
N ALA A 78 -3.21 -14.07 -16.89
CA ALA A 78 -3.26 -12.70 -16.40
C ALA A 78 -4.03 -12.54 -15.05
N ALA A 79 -3.88 -13.49 -14.13
CA ALA A 79 -4.55 -13.43 -12.83
C ALA A 79 -3.83 -12.45 -11.88
N THR A 80 -4.48 -11.33 -11.53
CA THR A 80 -3.98 -10.40 -10.52
C THR A 80 -4.20 -10.96 -9.12
N ALA A 81 -3.13 -11.46 -8.49
CA ALA A 81 -3.18 -11.97 -7.12
C ALA A 81 -3.41 -10.87 -6.09
N VAL A 82 -2.88 -9.65 -6.31
CA VAL A 82 -3.04 -8.52 -5.37
C VAL A 82 -3.54 -7.29 -6.12
N SER A 83 -4.76 -6.86 -5.82
CA SER A 83 -5.33 -5.60 -6.33
C SER A 83 -5.18 -4.50 -5.27
N LYS A 84 -4.84 -3.29 -5.73
CA LYS A 84 -4.57 -2.13 -4.85
C LYS A 84 -5.30 -0.91 -5.35
N ARG A 85 -6.01 -0.22 -4.46
CA ARG A 85 -6.66 1.08 -4.72
C ARG A 85 -6.63 1.93 -3.47
N SER A 86 -7.00 3.20 -3.62
CA SER A 86 -7.17 4.12 -2.51
C SER A 86 -8.50 4.85 -2.58
N LEU A 87 -8.98 5.30 -1.42
CA LEU A 87 -10.05 6.28 -1.26
C LEU A 87 -9.62 7.33 -0.23
N THR A 88 -10.37 8.43 -0.15
CA THR A 88 -10.10 9.52 0.79
C THR A 88 -11.33 9.88 1.59
N LEU A 89 -11.17 9.97 2.91
CA LEU A 89 -12.13 10.53 3.84
C LEU A 89 -11.73 11.97 4.19
N SER A 90 -12.72 12.84 4.31
CA SER A 90 -12.53 14.25 4.67
C SER A 90 -13.81 14.81 5.28
N LYS A 91 -13.81 16.08 5.69
CA LYS A 91 -15.01 16.76 6.20
C LYS A 91 -16.21 16.66 5.25
N GLY A 92 -15.97 16.67 3.94
CA GLY A 92 -17.03 16.52 2.93
C GLY A 92 -17.49 15.08 2.69
N SER A 93 -16.72 14.09 3.16
CA SER A 93 -17.01 12.67 2.97
C SER A 93 -16.46 11.83 4.13
N LEU A 94 -17.29 11.62 5.15
CA LEU A 94 -16.91 11.00 6.43
C LEU A 94 -17.25 9.51 6.53
N THR A 95 -17.66 8.87 5.43
CA THR A 95 -18.09 7.46 5.45
C THR A 95 -17.39 6.69 4.34
N ALA A 96 -16.68 5.63 4.72
CA ALA A 96 -16.08 4.68 3.80
C ALA A 96 -16.76 3.33 3.93
N THR A 97 -16.88 2.62 2.80
CA THR A 97 -17.43 1.27 2.76
C THR A 97 -16.51 0.34 1.99
N LEU A 98 -16.23 -0.82 2.55
CA LEU A 98 -15.51 -1.90 1.91
C LEU A 98 -16.47 -3.08 1.72
N GLU A 99 -16.81 -3.38 0.47
CA GLU A 99 -17.60 -4.54 0.08
C GLU A 99 -16.69 -5.58 -0.55
N CYS A 100 -16.82 -6.84 -0.15
CA CYS A 100 -16.04 -7.96 -0.65
C CYS A 100 -16.97 -9.10 -1.06
N THR A 101 -16.85 -9.51 -2.32
CA THR A 101 -17.69 -10.55 -2.94
C THR A 101 -16.82 -11.57 -3.66
N ALA A 102 -17.32 -12.79 -3.82
CA ALA A 102 -16.73 -13.78 -4.69
C ALA A 102 -17.81 -14.47 -5.53
N LYS A 103 -17.44 -14.86 -6.74
CA LYS A 103 -18.32 -15.66 -7.61
C LYS A 103 -18.32 -17.15 -7.26
N ASP A 104 -17.27 -17.59 -6.59
CA ASP A 104 -17.01 -19.00 -6.29
C ASP A 104 -17.25 -19.32 -4.80
N ASN A 105 -17.48 -20.61 -4.51
CA ASN A 105 -17.64 -21.08 -3.14
C ASN A 105 -16.31 -21.01 -2.37
N GLY A 106 -16.24 -20.07 -1.44
CA GLY A 106 -15.10 -19.87 -0.56
C GLY A 106 -15.41 -18.91 0.59
N THR A 107 -14.39 -18.67 1.39
CA THR A 107 -14.48 -17.80 2.57
C THR A 107 -13.79 -16.48 2.30
N ILE A 108 -14.47 -15.38 2.56
CA ILE A 108 -13.91 -14.03 2.57
C ILE A 108 -13.54 -13.68 4.00
N SER A 109 -12.37 -13.09 4.19
CA SER A 109 -11.93 -12.58 5.49
C SER A 109 -11.33 -11.19 5.32
N SER A 110 -11.54 -10.32 6.29
CA SER A 110 -10.95 -8.99 6.33
C SER A 110 -9.47 -9.03 6.68
N ILE A 111 -8.76 -7.97 6.30
CA ILE A 111 -7.39 -7.67 6.70
C ILE A 111 -7.40 -6.26 7.33
N PRO A 112 -7.04 -6.11 8.61
CA PRO A 112 -6.74 -7.19 9.55
C PRO A 112 -7.99 -8.01 9.91
N ALA A 113 -7.79 -9.20 10.50
CA ALA A 113 -8.92 -10.05 10.89
C ALA A 113 -9.82 -9.36 11.94
N ALA A 114 -9.22 -8.55 12.82
CA ALA A 114 -9.92 -7.73 13.81
C ALA A 114 -10.21 -6.31 13.28
N LEU A 115 -10.79 -6.21 12.07
CA LEU A 115 -11.03 -4.95 11.36
C LEU A 115 -11.86 -3.93 12.17
N ALA A 116 -12.69 -4.38 13.11
CA ALA A 116 -13.52 -3.50 13.92
C ALA A 116 -12.72 -2.39 14.61
N GLY A 117 -11.63 -2.72 15.31
CA GLY A 117 -10.85 -1.73 16.06
C GLY A 117 -9.44 -1.51 15.53
N LYS A 118 -8.99 -2.27 14.52
CA LYS A 118 -7.62 -2.26 14.05
C LYS A 118 -7.53 -2.08 12.55
N VAL A 119 -6.47 -1.43 12.12
CA VAL A 119 -6.10 -1.21 10.73
C VAL A 119 -4.62 -1.48 10.53
N CYS A 120 -4.17 -1.50 9.29
CA CYS A 120 -2.79 -1.81 8.95
C CYS A 120 -1.99 -0.54 8.65
N VAL A 121 -0.79 -0.41 9.22
CA VAL A 121 0.13 0.70 8.93
C VAL A 121 1.51 0.14 8.61
N THR A 122 2.17 0.72 7.61
CA THR A 122 3.53 0.36 7.24
C THR A 122 4.54 0.95 8.22
N ARG A 123 5.39 0.12 8.82
CA ARG A 123 6.44 0.52 9.77
C ARG A 123 7.80 -0.06 9.38
N LEU A 124 8.88 0.59 9.83
CA LEU A 124 10.27 0.17 9.59
C LEU A 124 10.73 -1.01 10.46
N LYS A 125 9.91 -1.47 11.42
CA LYS A 125 10.26 -2.54 12.37
C LYS A 125 9.10 -3.51 12.53
N ASP A 126 9.44 -4.78 12.68
CA ASP A 126 8.50 -5.88 12.90
C ASP A 126 8.08 -5.96 14.38
N THR A 127 7.41 -4.93 14.87
CA THR A 127 6.82 -4.95 16.21
C THR A 127 5.31 -4.87 16.09
N GLY A 128 4.65 -6.01 15.99
CA GLY A 128 3.19 -6.11 15.95
C GLY A 128 2.68 -7.37 15.24
N THR A 129 1.36 -7.53 15.19
CA THR A 129 0.73 -8.55 14.34
C THR A 129 0.76 -8.07 12.89
N GLN A 130 1.24 -8.90 11.97
CA GLN A 130 1.43 -8.50 10.57
C GLN A 130 0.14 -8.57 9.74
N CYS A 131 -0.10 -7.54 8.94
CA CYS A 131 -1.13 -7.54 7.92
C CYS A 131 -0.60 -8.13 6.60
N LYS A 132 -1.16 -9.27 6.19
CA LYS A 132 -0.65 -10.04 5.05
C LYS A 132 -1.39 -9.67 3.76
N PHE A 133 -0.82 -8.72 3.00
CA PHE A 133 -1.33 -8.32 1.68
C PHE A 133 -0.64 -9.00 0.48
N GLY A 134 0.12 -10.09 0.70
CA GLY A 134 0.67 -10.90 -0.40
C GLY A 134 1.97 -10.41 -1.04
N GLY A 135 2.83 -9.67 -0.32
CA GLY A 135 4.18 -9.34 -0.77
C GLY A 135 5.15 -9.33 0.40
N SER A 136 6.09 -10.28 0.45
CA SER A 136 7.17 -10.31 1.44
C SER A 136 8.51 -10.13 0.70
N GLY A 137 9.05 -8.93 0.74
CA GLY A 137 10.37 -8.67 0.16
C GLY A 137 10.98 -7.32 0.51
N ASP A 138 10.36 -6.53 1.40
CA ASP A 138 10.81 -5.16 1.67
C ASP A 138 11.19 -4.98 3.15
N ALA A 139 12.04 -3.99 3.43
CA ALA A 139 12.50 -3.64 4.78
C ALA A 139 11.39 -3.02 5.66
N THR A 140 10.18 -2.89 5.11
CA THR A 140 9.00 -2.35 5.78
C THR A 140 7.95 -3.44 5.99
N VAL A 141 7.32 -3.43 7.16
CA VAL A 141 6.31 -4.40 7.56
C VAL A 141 4.98 -3.69 7.76
N SER A 142 3.91 -4.23 7.17
CA SER A 142 2.54 -3.79 7.46
C SER A 142 2.07 -4.46 8.75
N VAL A 143 1.74 -3.67 9.76
CA VAL A 143 1.35 -4.17 11.08
C VAL A 143 0.02 -3.59 11.54
N GLU A 144 -0.68 -4.36 12.37
CA GLU A 144 -1.91 -3.95 13.03
C GLU A 144 -1.67 -2.82 14.03
N VAL A 145 -2.51 -1.79 13.96
CA VAL A 145 -2.52 -0.63 14.87
C VAL A 145 -3.99 -0.30 15.21
N PRO A 146 -4.32 0.06 16.46
CA PRO A 146 -5.66 0.54 16.78
C PRO A 146 -6.04 1.77 15.95
N LEU A 147 -7.24 1.78 15.37
CA LEU A 147 -7.66 2.85 14.45
C LEU A 147 -7.67 4.23 15.13
N LYS A 148 -8.17 4.30 16.37
CA LYS A 148 -8.16 5.54 17.16
C LYS A 148 -6.77 6.12 17.38
N ASP A 149 -5.74 5.26 17.51
CA ASP A 149 -4.35 5.69 17.70
C ASP A 149 -3.77 6.25 16.39
N VAL A 150 -4.16 5.67 15.24
CA VAL A 150 -3.78 6.20 13.92
C VAL A 150 -4.39 7.58 13.69
N LEU A 151 -5.66 7.75 14.04
CA LEU A 151 -6.38 9.02 13.89
C LEU A 151 -6.04 10.04 14.98
N GLY A 152 -5.46 9.62 16.10
CA GLY A 152 -5.20 10.48 17.25
C GLY A 152 -6.48 10.94 17.96
N THR A 153 -7.55 10.15 17.88
CA THR A 153 -8.85 10.44 18.52
C THR A 153 -9.05 9.63 19.79
N THR A 154 -9.90 10.15 20.69
CA THR A 154 -10.35 9.43 21.89
C THR A 154 -11.67 8.70 21.69
N SER A 155 -12.39 9.02 20.61
CA SER A 155 -13.63 8.36 20.22
C SER A 155 -13.41 6.88 19.92
N ASP A 156 -14.44 6.07 20.16
CA ASP A 156 -14.45 4.64 19.81
C ASP A 156 -14.77 4.45 18.32
N VAL A 157 -13.83 4.86 17.46
CA VAL A 157 -13.97 4.77 16.00
C VAL A 157 -13.69 3.35 15.53
N GLN A 158 -14.65 2.77 14.82
CA GLN A 158 -14.59 1.37 14.41
C GLN A 158 -15.18 1.11 13.01
N TRP A 159 -14.66 0.07 12.35
CA TRP A 159 -15.34 -0.53 11.20
C TRP A 159 -16.48 -1.42 11.69
N THR A 160 -17.68 -1.13 11.22
CA THR A 160 -18.88 -1.93 11.54
C THR A 160 -19.07 -2.98 10.46
N ASP A 161 -19.16 -4.25 10.86
CA ASP A 161 -19.59 -5.33 9.98
C ASP A 161 -21.12 -5.29 9.82
N ASN A 162 -21.57 -5.03 8.61
CA ASN A 162 -22.98 -4.86 8.27
C ASN A 162 -23.73 -6.21 8.12
N ASN A 163 -23.02 -7.34 8.14
CA ASN A 163 -23.58 -8.67 7.86
C ASN A 163 -23.83 -9.49 9.13
N LYS A 164 -23.65 -8.91 10.32
CA LYS A 164 -23.83 -9.62 11.61
C LYS A 164 -25.20 -10.29 11.76
N GLU A 165 -26.22 -9.83 11.04
CA GLU A 165 -27.57 -10.40 11.05
C GLU A 165 -27.82 -11.45 9.95
N GLN A 166 -27.01 -11.45 8.88
CA GLN A 166 -27.12 -12.41 7.78
C GLN A 166 -26.06 -13.51 7.95
N LYS A 167 -26.51 -14.74 8.25
CA LYS A 167 -25.67 -15.96 8.27
C LYS A 167 -25.00 -16.29 6.92
N ALA A 168 -25.06 -15.40 5.93
CA ALA A 168 -24.50 -15.63 4.61
C ALA A 168 -23.00 -15.32 4.61
N SER A 169 -22.20 -16.27 4.12
CA SER A 169 -20.75 -16.10 4.00
C SER A 169 -20.36 -14.99 3.02
N GLN A 170 -21.29 -14.53 2.16
CA GLN A 170 -21.10 -13.50 1.14
C GLN A 170 -22.44 -12.83 0.76
N PRO A 171 -22.45 -11.55 0.34
CA PRO A 171 -21.32 -10.61 0.35
C PRO A 171 -20.89 -10.24 1.78
N GLN A 172 -19.64 -9.81 1.97
CA GLN A 172 -19.16 -9.21 3.21
C GLN A 172 -19.00 -7.70 3.00
N MET A 173 -19.36 -6.91 3.99
CA MET A 173 -19.44 -5.46 3.90
C MET A 173 -19.14 -4.82 5.25
N TRP A 174 -18.18 -3.90 5.25
CA TRP A 174 -17.82 -3.11 6.41
C TRP A 174 -17.97 -1.63 6.13
N THR A 175 -18.39 -0.86 7.14
CA THR A 175 -18.52 0.58 7.07
C THR A 175 -17.73 1.26 8.17
N LEU A 176 -16.90 2.23 7.80
CA LEU A 176 -16.29 3.17 8.73
C LEU A 176 -17.02 4.50 8.62
N LYS A 177 -17.58 4.96 9.73
CA LYS A 177 -18.19 6.28 9.83
C LYS A 177 -17.39 7.11 10.84
N LEU A 178 -16.92 8.26 10.39
CA LEU A 178 -16.26 9.26 11.22
C LEU A 178 -17.25 10.38 11.53
N ASN A 179 -17.09 11.02 12.68
CA ASN A 179 -17.61 12.35 12.92
C ASN A 179 -16.53 13.40 12.58
N GLU A 180 -16.89 14.69 12.55
CA GLU A 180 -15.93 15.75 12.25
C GLU A 180 -14.82 15.82 13.31
N GLU A 181 -15.12 15.53 14.58
CA GLU A 181 -14.14 15.50 15.66
C GLU A 181 -13.12 14.35 15.56
N ASP A 182 -13.46 13.29 14.81
CA ASP A 182 -12.59 12.14 14.58
C ASP A 182 -11.56 12.38 13.47
N LEU A 183 -11.72 13.47 12.70
CA LEU A 183 -10.73 13.86 11.71
C LEU A 183 -9.43 14.23 12.42
N PRO A 184 -8.29 13.68 11.96
CA PRO A 184 -7.01 13.85 12.60
C PRO A 184 -6.52 15.31 12.50
N ILE A 185 -5.55 15.66 13.36
CA ILE A 185 -4.87 16.97 13.28
C ILE A 185 -3.81 17.03 12.18
N SER A 186 -3.46 15.93 11.54
CA SER A 186 -2.57 15.87 10.37
C SER A 186 -3.03 14.75 9.44
N ASP A 187 -2.66 14.79 8.16
CA ASP A 187 -3.12 13.78 7.21
C ASP A 187 -2.64 12.38 7.63
N LYS A 188 -3.56 11.42 7.66
CA LYS A 188 -3.27 10.03 8.04
C LYS A 188 -3.57 9.09 6.89
N THR A 189 -2.87 7.96 6.90
CA THR A 189 -3.12 6.86 5.97
C THR A 189 -3.04 5.55 6.71
N PHE A 190 -3.96 4.64 6.40
CA PHE A 190 -3.91 3.25 6.82
C PHE A 190 -4.44 2.34 5.71
N ASP A 191 -4.17 1.06 5.84
CA ASP A 191 -4.60 0.03 4.91
C ASP A 191 -5.61 -0.91 5.57
N VAL A 192 -6.59 -1.35 4.79
CA VAL A 192 -7.50 -2.45 5.10
C VAL A 192 -7.68 -3.31 3.86
N GLY A 193 -8.39 -4.41 3.96
CA GLY A 193 -8.69 -5.20 2.77
C GLY A 193 -9.40 -6.50 3.03
N CYS A 194 -9.37 -7.35 2.01
CA CYS A 194 -10.00 -8.66 2.03
C CYS A 194 -9.08 -9.69 1.39
N THR A 195 -9.18 -10.92 1.88
CA THR A 195 -8.62 -12.09 1.25
C THR A 195 -9.70 -13.13 1.01
N TYR A 196 -9.52 -13.94 -0.03
CA TYR A 196 -10.41 -15.03 -0.36
C TYR A 196 -9.67 -16.37 -0.35
N THR A 197 -10.27 -17.35 0.32
CA THR A 197 -9.78 -18.72 0.34
C THR A 197 -10.82 -19.65 -0.29
N ALA A 198 -10.45 -20.27 -1.42
CA ALA A 198 -11.27 -21.27 -2.09
C ALA A 198 -11.40 -22.54 -1.24
N THR A 199 -12.57 -23.18 -1.27
CA THR A 199 -12.85 -24.43 -0.53
C THR A 199 -12.02 -25.62 -1.03
N THR A 200 -11.71 -25.67 -2.32
CA THR A 200 -10.92 -26.75 -2.93
C THR A 200 -9.47 -26.31 -3.10
N LYS A 201 -8.57 -26.83 -2.26
CA LYS A 201 -7.12 -26.57 -2.21
C LYS A 201 -6.77 -25.07 -2.08
N PRO A 202 -6.50 -24.59 -0.85
CA PRO A 202 -6.07 -23.21 -0.63
C PRO A 202 -4.82 -22.90 -1.47
N PRO A 203 -4.82 -21.82 -2.27
CA PRO A 203 -3.60 -21.38 -2.94
C PRO A 203 -2.54 -21.01 -1.90
N ALA A 204 -1.27 -21.27 -2.19
CA ALA A 204 -0.16 -20.90 -1.31
C ALA A 204 -0.14 -19.38 -1.03
N ASN A 205 -0.59 -18.59 -2.00
CA ASN A 205 -0.82 -17.15 -1.88
C ASN A 205 -2.28 -16.86 -2.23
N PRO A 206 -3.17 -16.64 -1.25
CA PRO A 206 -4.55 -16.28 -1.54
C PRO A 206 -4.61 -14.90 -2.21
N PRO A 207 -5.58 -14.68 -3.12
CA PRO A 207 -5.78 -13.36 -3.70
C PRO A 207 -6.20 -12.36 -2.61
N VAL A 208 -5.76 -11.12 -2.79
CA VAL A 208 -5.98 -10.05 -1.81
C VAL A 208 -6.37 -8.75 -2.50
N CYS A 209 -7.36 -8.07 -1.94
CA CYS A 209 -7.62 -6.65 -2.19
C CYS A 209 -7.00 -5.84 -1.06
N LYS A 210 -6.16 -4.86 -1.40
CA LYS A 210 -5.62 -3.85 -0.49
C LYS A 210 -6.26 -2.50 -0.79
N LEU A 211 -7.00 -1.97 0.17
CA LEU A 211 -7.57 -0.63 0.13
C LEU A 211 -6.76 0.28 1.06
N THR A 212 -6.13 1.29 0.47
CA THR A 212 -5.49 2.38 1.22
C THR A 212 -6.53 3.47 1.50
N VAL A 213 -6.77 3.77 2.77
CA VAL A 213 -7.67 4.82 3.22
C VAL A 213 -6.83 6.02 3.64
N ASN A 214 -6.96 7.11 2.90
CA ASN A 214 -6.43 8.41 3.30
C ASN A 214 -7.48 9.14 4.13
N VAL A 215 -7.07 9.81 5.19
CA VAL A 215 -7.93 10.67 6.01
C VAL A 215 -7.30 12.04 6.05
N GLU A 216 -7.94 13.00 5.38
CA GLU A 216 -7.53 14.39 5.41
C GLU A 216 -7.70 14.95 6.81
N ALA A 217 -6.73 15.76 7.24
CA ALA A 217 -6.82 16.45 8.51
C ALA A 217 -8.00 17.43 8.53
N ARG A 218 -8.49 17.71 9.73
CA ARG A 218 -9.44 18.81 9.91
C ARG A 218 -8.80 20.17 9.59
N ALA A 219 -9.63 21.13 9.23
CA ALA A 219 -9.20 22.52 9.13
C ALA A 219 -8.84 23.04 10.52
N SER A 220 -7.82 23.89 10.60
CA SER A 220 -7.60 24.67 11.82
C SER A 220 -8.79 25.60 12.03
N SER A 221 -9.14 25.85 13.29
CA SER A 221 -10.37 26.57 13.63
C SER A 221 -10.21 27.48 14.83
N VAL A 222 -11.12 28.45 14.94
CA VAL A 222 -11.25 29.31 16.12
C VAL A 222 -12.67 29.17 16.64
N ALA A 223 -12.80 28.81 17.92
CA ALA A 223 -14.07 28.81 18.65
C ALA A 223 -13.83 29.30 20.08
N ASP A 224 -14.64 30.23 20.58
CA ASP A 224 -14.56 30.73 21.96
C ASP A 224 -13.15 31.16 22.43
N ASN A 225 -12.43 31.90 21.57
CA ASN A 225 -11.02 32.29 21.77
C ASN A 225 -10.02 31.12 21.95
N VAL A 226 -10.43 29.91 21.57
CA VAL A 226 -9.57 28.75 21.44
C VAL A 226 -9.24 28.55 19.97
N VAL A 227 -7.96 28.68 19.63
CA VAL A 227 -7.42 28.32 18.33
C VAL A 227 -7.03 26.85 18.40
N THR A 228 -7.62 26.02 17.56
CA THR A 228 -7.21 24.62 17.39
C THR A 228 -6.41 24.51 16.11
N CYS A 229 -5.14 24.14 16.22
CA CYS A 229 -4.26 23.96 15.08
C CYS A 229 -4.40 22.56 14.48
N SER A 230 -4.22 22.49 13.17
CA SER A 230 -4.08 21.26 12.40
C SER A 230 -3.07 21.47 11.27
N TYR A 231 -2.57 20.38 10.70
CA TYR A 231 -1.30 20.30 9.97
C TYR A 231 -1.41 19.43 8.72
N GLY A 232 -2.62 19.10 8.27
CA GLY A 232 -2.81 18.52 6.94
C GLY A 232 -2.49 19.53 5.85
N ALA A 233 -2.30 19.03 4.63
CA ALA A 233 -1.94 19.83 3.48
C ALA A 233 -2.90 21.03 3.27
N ASP A 234 -4.19 20.80 3.51
CA ASP A 234 -5.26 21.79 3.31
C ASP A 234 -5.80 22.39 4.62
N SER A 235 -5.19 22.08 5.78
CA SER A 235 -5.70 22.52 7.10
C SER A 235 -5.64 24.04 7.33
N ASN A 236 -4.73 24.74 6.63
CA ASN A 236 -4.41 26.16 6.88
C ASN A 236 -4.47 27.00 5.60
N SER A 237 -5.55 26.87 4.83
CA SER A 237 -5.74 27.66 3.60
C SER A 237 -5.94 29.16 3.85
N GLN A 238 -6.26 29.56 5.09
CA GLN A 238 -6.46 30.95 5.51
C GLN A 238 -5.90 31.21 6.91
N ASP A 239 -5.50 32.45 7.16
CA ASP A 239 -5.07 32.93 8.47
C ASP A 239 -6.24 32.88 9.47
N LEU A 240 -6.02 32.23 10.62
CA LEU A 240 -6.97 32.21 11.73
C LEU A 240 -6.95 33.56 12.46
N LYS A 241 -8.12 34.14 12.69
CA LYS A 241 -8.28 35.44 13.35
C LYS A 241 -8.98 35.26 14.69
N VAL A 242 -8.42 35.90 15.72
CA VAL A 242 -8.99 35.91 17.08
C VAL A 242 -9.21 37.36 17.49
N ASP A 243 -10.44 37.67 17.90
CA ASP A 243 -10.81 39.00 18.38
C ASP A 243 -10.70 39.07 19.91
N MET A 244 -9.74 39.84 20.40
CA MET A 244 -9.57 40.09 21.83
C MET A 244 -10.35 41.33 22.25
N THR A 245 -11.16 41.22 23.29
CA THR A 245 -11.90 42.34 23.91
C THR A 245 -11.67 42.35 25.41
N THR A 246 -12.10 43.39 26.12
CA THR A 246 -12.02 43.42 27.60
C THR A 246 -12.77 42.25 28.24
N ALA A 247 -13.90 41.83 27.65
CA ALA A 247 -14.67 40.67 28.13
C ALA A 247 -14.10 39.33 27.67
N ARG A 248 -13.32 39.31 26.58
CA ARG A 248 -12.67 38.13 26.00
C ARG A 248 -11.17 38.39 25.84
N ASN A 249 -10.49 38.56 26.96
CA ASN A 249 -9.11 39.03 27.04
C ASN A 249 -8.07 37.90 27.13
N THR A 250 -8.49 36.64 26.99
CA THR A 250 -7.63 35.47 26.96
C THR A 250 -7.75 34.75 25.62
N VAL A 251 -6.65 34.18 25.14
CA VAL A 251 -6.62 33.29 23.97
C VAL A 251 -5.93 32.00 24.37
N THR A 252 -6.47 30.87 23.93
CA THR A 252 -5.83 29.56 24.04
C THR A 252 -5.41 29.12 22.65
N ILE A 253 -4.17 28.65 22.49
CA ILE A 253 -3.69 28.07 21.25
C ILE A 253 -3.37 26.60 21.53
N ASP A 254 -4.21 25.71 21.00
CA ASP A 254 -4.04 24.27 21.10
C ASP A 254 -3.32 23.75 19.84
N CYS A 255 -2.05 23.41 20.00
CA CYS A 255 -1.23 22.82 18.95
C CYS A 255 -1.34 21.28 18.89
N GLY A 256 -2.07 20.65 19.80
CA GLY A 256 -2.09 19.19 19.95
C GLY A 256 -0.69 18.60 20.21
N SER A 257 -0.58 17.29 20.02
CA SER A 257 0.66 16.53 20.26
C SER A 257 1.65 16.55 19.09
N GLU A 258 1.23 17.00 17.91
CA GLU A 258 2.04 16.99 16.69
C GLU A 258 2.58 18.38 16.31
N GLY A 259 2.07 19.41 16.99
CA GLY A 259 2.47 20.79 16.78
C GLY A 259 3.42 21.32 17.85
N THR A 260 4.00 22.49 17.57
CA THR A 260 4.75 23.25 18.55
C THR A 260 4.44 24.73 18.39
N LEU A 261 4.26 25.42 19.52
CA LEU A 261 3.99 26.86 19.52
C LEU A 261 5.25 27.64 19.09
N ASN A 262 5.07 28.62 18.20
CA ASN A 262 6.13 29.50 17.75
C ASN A 262 5.64 30.96 17.72
N PRO A 263 6.29 31.91 18.43
CA PRO A 263 7.36 31.68 19.41
C PRO A 263 6.89 30.81 20.59
N THR A 264 7.83 30.26 21.36
CA THR A 264 7.48 29.44 22.53
C THR A 264 6.71 30.27 23.57
N ALA A 265 5.83 29.65 24.34
CA ALA A 265 4.89 30.35 25.22
C ALA A 265 5.56 31.24 26.29
N ASP A 266 6.79 30.89 26.67
CA ASP A 266 7.63 31.56 27.65
C ASP A 266 8.45 32.73 27.08
N SER A 267 8.45 32.91 25.75
CA SER A 267 9.31 33.89 25.10
C SER A 267 8.92 35.36 25.33
N ALA A 268 7.69 35.61 25.82
CA ALA A 268 7.04 36.93 25.84
C ALA A 268 7.07 37.66 24.48
N GLN A 269 7.29 36.90 23.40
CA GLN A 269 7.53 37.43 22.06
C GLN A 269 6.39 37.09 21.12
N TYR A 270 6.16 37.97 20.15
CA TYR A 270 5.24 37.70 19.04
C TYR A 270 5.88 37.97 17.68
N CYS A 271 5.34 37.31 16.66
CA CYS A 271 5.77 37.52 15.27
C CYS A 271 5.18 38.80 14.71
N ASN A 272 5.92 39.46 13.81
CA ASN A 272 5.35 40.57 13.03
C ASN A 272 4.07 40.08 12.30
N PRO A 273 2.89 40.69 12.54
CA PRO A 273 1.64 40.26 11.91
C PRO A 273 1.62 40.49 10.39
N GLN A 274 2.57 41.24 9.85
CA GLN A 274 2.75 41.39 8.39
C GLN A 274 3.38 40.15 7.73
N ASN A 275 3.98 39.26 8.51
CA ASN A 275 4.56 38.03 7.99
C ASN A 275 3.46 37.07 7.58
N LYS A 276 3.50 36.59 6.33
CA LYS A 276 2.54 35.62 5.80
C LYS A 276 2.87 34.17 6.17
N LEU A 277 4.12 33.90 6.54
CA LEU A 277 4.57 32.58 6.94
C LEU A 277 5.18 32.65 8.34
N LEU A 278 4.83 31.67 9.17
CA LEU A 278 5.38 31.54 10.53
C LEU A 278 6.92 31.36 10.52
N GLN A 279 7.45 30.78 9.44
CA GLN A 279 8.90 30.61 9.23
C GLN A 279 9.64 31.96 9.07
N ASP A 280 8.93 33.03 8.71
CA ASP A 280 9.50 34.36 8.55
C ASP A 280 9.53 35.16 9.86
N CYS A 281 9.15 34.53 10.97
CA CYS A 281 9.21 35.08 12.33
C CYS A 281 10.66 35.21 12.85
N LYS A 282 11.49 35.96 12.11
CA LYS A 282 12.89 36.26 12.39
C LYS A 282 13.05 37.47 13.30
N LYS A 283 12.12 38.42 13.22
CA LYS A 283 12.00 39.54 14.15
C LYS A 283 10.91 39.22 15.16
N LYS A 284 11.33 38.96 16.38
CA LYS A 284 10.48 38.73 17.54
C LYS A 284 10.40 40.05 18.32
N PHE A 285 9.19 40.47 18.67
CA PHE A 285 8.91 41.71 19.41
C PHE A 285 8.51 41.40 20.84
#